data_AF-A0AAV0XZI9-F1
#
_entry.id   AF-A0AAV0XZI9-F1
#
_cell.length_a   1.000
_cell.length_b   1.000
_cell.length_c   1.000
_cell.angle_alpha   90.00
_cell.angle_beta   90.00
_cell.angle_gamma   90.00
#
_symmetry.space_group_name_H-M   'P 1'
#
loop_
_entity.id
_entity.type
_entity.pdbx_description
1 polymer ?
#
loop_
_entity_poly.entity_id
_entity_poly.type
_entity_poly.pdbx_seq_one_letter_code
_entity_poly.pdbx_strand_id
1 'polypeptide(L)'
;MQSLHNFIRASSKRHVVFESTLLEFSKKSGPSTLKILSDTRWSCRAEALNSILLNYEVIIKILEEISETDISCGPEATYSLLKNICDFKFVFCLVFIKDVMTHTNILSKYLQSINMNYAAVISMSTQSINIFKEMRSDKKFDEMWDKVIEIAIENNIKPPQVP
;
A
#
# COMPACT_ATOMS: atom_id res chain seq x y z
N MET A 1 -3.39 -3.70 -7.41
CA MET A 1 -3.08 -4.77 -6.43
C MET A 1 -3.06 -6.14 -7.09
N GLN A 2 -4.21 -6.79 -7.35
CA GLN A 2 -4.25 -8.09 -8.05
C GLN A 2 -3.61 -8.04 -9.46
N SER A 3 -3.83 -6.93 -10.18
CA SER A 3 -3.28 -6.72 -11.52
C SER A 3 -1.75 -6.63 -11.57
N LEU A 4 -1.11 -6.00 -10.57
CA LEU A 4 0.35 -5.86 -10.48
C LEU A 4 1.01 -7.23 -10.24
N HIS A 5 0.46 -8.01 -9.31
CA HIS A 5 0.95 -9.35 -9.02
C HIS A 5 0.80 -10.29 -10.23
N ASN A 6 -0.38 -10.27 -10.89
CA ASN A 6 -0.61 -11.06 -12.10
C ASN A 6 0.33 -10.65 -13.23
N PHE A 7 0.60 -9.35 -13.36
CA PHE A 7 1.52 -8.80 -14.34
C PHE A 7 2.97 -9.28 -14.12
N ILE A 8 3.49 -9.19 -12.89
CA ILE A 8 4.85 -9.65 -12.55
C ILE A 8 5.00 -11.16 -12.79
N ARG A 9 4.02 -11.97 -12.36
CA ARG A 9 4.10 -13.43 -12.47
C ARG A 9 3.84 -13.97 -13.88
N ALA A 10 3.19 -13.20 -14.75
CA ALA A 10 2.91 -13.60 -16.12
C ALA A 10 4.17 -13.69 -17.01
N SER A 11 5.35 -13.27 -16.52
CA SER A 11 6.62 -13.42 -17.25
C SER A 11 7.74 -13.83 -16.31
N SER A 12 8.46 -14.89 -16.68
CA SER A 12 9.65 -15.34 -15.95
C SER A 12 10.75 -14.28 -15.95
N LYS A 13 10.87 -13.47 -17.01
CA LYS A 13 11.82 -12.35 -17.08
C LYS A 13 11.47 -11.24 -16.09
N ARG A 14 10.19 -10.86 -16.00
CA ARG A 14 9.71 -9.85 -15.04
C ARG A 14 9.88 -10.32 -13.59
N HIS A 15 9.71 -11.62 -13.36
CA HIS A 15 9.97 -12.20 -12.04
C HIS A 15 11.45 -12.17 -11.67
N VAL A 16 12.37 -12.42 -12.62
CA VAL A 16 13.83 -12.33 -12.38
C VAL A 16 14.26 -10.89 -12.11
N VAL A 17 13.74 -9.90 -12.86
CA VAL A 17 13.98 -8.48 -12.58
C VAL A 17 13.47 -8.12 -11.19
N PHE A 18 12.21 -8.49 -10.89
CA PHE A 18 11.62 -8.28 -9.57
C PHE A 18 12.48 -8.84 -8.43
N GLU A 19 12.94 -10.09 -8.52
CA GLU A 19 13.83 -10.71 -7.51
C GLU A 19 15.19 -10.03 -7.41
N SER A 20 15.79 -9.64 -8.55
CA SER A 20 17.12 -9.00 -8.58
C SER A 20 17.09 -7.61 -7.93
N THR A 21 16.08 -6.80 -8.26
CA THR A 21 15.85 -5.48 -7.65
C THR A 21 15.48 -5.63 -6.18
N LEU A 22 14.69 -6.64 -5.80
CA LEU A 22 14.39 -6.90 -4.39
C LEU A 22 15.64 -7.25 -3.57
N LEU A 23 16.54 -8.04 -4.14
CA LEU A 23 17.80 -8.43 -3.49
C LEU A 23 18.74 -7.24 -3.31
N GLU A 24 18.84 -6.34 -4.29
CA GLU A 24 19.62 -5.10 -4.16
C GLU A 24 19.08 -4.19 -3.05
N PHE A 25 17.76 -4.07 -2.91
CA PHE A 25 17.12 -3.22 -1.90
C PHE A 25 17.00 -3.89 -0.51
N SER A 26 16.92 -5.22 -0.42
CA SER A 26 16.80 -5.97 0.85
C SER A 26 18.03 -5.84 1.76
N LYS A 27 19.17 -5.35 1.26
CA LYS A 27 20.29 -4.91 2.10
C LYS A 27 19.93 -3.74 3.03
N LYS A 28 18.78 -3.07 2.83
CA LYS A 28 18.37 -1.91 3.62
C LYS A 28 17.17 -2.09 4.55
N SER A 29 16.24 -3.05 4.39
CA SER A 29 15.22 -3.44 5.41
C SER A 29 14.22 -4.49 4.91
N GLY A 30 14.01 -5.58 5.67
CA GLY A 30 12.76 -6.37 5.69
C GLY A 30 12.54 -7.43 4.57
N PRO A 31 11.64 -8.42 4.78
CA PRO A 31 11.70 -9.71 4.08
C PRO A 31 11.26 -9.69 2.60
N SER A 32 11.89 -10.60 1.87
CA SER A 32 12.14 -10.65 0.43
C SER A 32 10.99 -11.18 -0.44
N THR A 33 9.73 -10.78 -0.23
CA THR A 33 8.66 -11.24 -1.13
C THR A 33 7.44 -10.31 -1.13
N LEU A 34 6.99 -9.88 -2.33
CA LEU A 34 5.63 -9.37 -2.52
C LEU A 34 4.64 -10.49 -2.17
N LYS A 35 4.16 -10.51 -0.92
CA LYS A 35 3.17 -11.50 -0.48
C LYS A 35 1.93 -11.43 -1.37
N ILE A 36 1.49 -12.61 -1.81
CA ILE A 36 0.23 -12.84 -2.50
C ILE A 36 -0.89 -12.13 -1.74
N LEU A 37 -1.63 -11.27 -2.44
CA LEU A 37 -2.94 -10.83 -2.02
C LEU A 37 -3.87 -12.05 -2.06
N SER A 38 -4.00 -12.77 -0.95
CA SER A 38 -5.01 -13.82 -0.83
C SER A 38 -6.38 -13.15 -0.73
N ASP A 39 -7.27 -13.49 -1.64
CA ASP A 39 -8.48 -12.73 -1.96
C ASP A 39 -9.68 -12.96 -1.03
N THR A 40 -9.50 -13.24 0.26
CA THR A 40 -10.66 -13.54 1.14
C THR A 40 -10.63 -12.99 2.57
N ARG A 41 -9.62 -12.21 2.99
CA ARG A 41 -9.61 -11.65 4.37
C ARG A 41 -9.15 -10.19 4.41
N TRP A 42 -9.90 -9.37 5.16
CA TRP A 42 -9.57 -7.97 5.46
C TRP A 42 -8.14 -7.81 6.01
N SER A 43 -7.66 -8.80 6.76
CA SER A 43 -6.30 -8.86 7.30
C SER A 43 -5.21 -8.91 6.23
N CYS A 44 -5.41 -9.69 5.16
CA CYS A 44 -4.45 -9.79 4.07
C CYS A 44 -4.37 -8.47 3.29
N ARG A 45 -5.51 -7.78 3.12
CA ARG A 45 -5.54 -6.45 2.48
C ARG A 45 -4.78 -5.40 3.31
N ALA A 46 -4.97 -5.37 4.63
CA ALA A 46 -4.22 -4.47 5.51
C ALA A 46 -2.70 -4.74 5.45
N GLU A 47 -2.30 -6.01 5.48
CA GLU A 47 -0.89 -6.41 5.36
C GLU A 47 -0.30 -6.06 4.00
N ALA A 48 -1.06 -6.24 2.92
CA ALA A 48 -0.60 -5.88 1.58
C ALA A 48 -0.47 -4.37 1.37
N LEU A 49 -1.41 -3.57 1.90
CA LEU A 49 -1.31 -2.10 1.85
C LEU A 49 -0.06 -1.61 2.60
N ASN A 50 0.22 -2.18 3.76
CA ASN A 50 1.46 -1.90 4.51
C ASN A 50 2.70 -2.29 3.70
N SER A 51 2.69 -3.47 3.07
CA SER A 51 3.81 -3.92 2.23
C SER A 51 4.08 -2.99 1.05
N ILE A 52 3.01 -2.49 0.41
CA ILE A 52 3.16 -1.51 -0.69
C ILE A 52 3.79 -0.22 -0.19
N LEU A 53 3.30 0.35 0.92
CA LEU A 53 3.84 1.59 1.44
C LEU A 53 5.30 1.44 1.88
N LEU A 54 5.68 0.31 2.48
CA LEU A 54 7.05 0.04 2.89
C LEU A 54 8.02 -0.13 1.70
N ASN A 55 7.52 -0.61 0.56
CA ASN A 55 8.32 -0.87 -0.63
C ASN A 55 7.97 0.09 -1.78
N TYR A 56 7.43 1.27 -1.48
CA TYR A 56 6.82 2.14 -2.48
C TYR A 56 7.81 2.58 -3.55
N GLU A 57 8.98 3.06 -3.13
CA GLU A 57 10.08 3.47 -4.01
C GLU A 57 10.56 2.32 -4.91
N VAL A 58 10.67 1.12 -4.32
CA VAL A 58 11.10 -0.10 -5.03
C VAL A 58 10.09 -0.47 -6.11
N ILE A 59 8.79 -0.38 -5.81
CA ILE A 59 7.72 -0.66 -6.77
C ILE A 59 7.76 0.33 -7.95
N ILE A 60 8.00 1.61 -7.69
CA ILE A 60 8.13 2.62 -8.75
C ILE A 60 9.29 2.28 -9.67
N LYS A 61 10.48 2.02 -9.11
CA LYS A 61 11.69 1.68 -9.88
C LYS A 61 11.52 0.43 -10.75
N ILE A 62 10.88 -0.60 -10.20
CA ILE A 62 10.59 -1.84 -10.95
C ILE A 62 9.64 -1.54 -12.13
N LEU A 63 8.64 -0.68 -11.93
CA LEU A 63 7.71 -0.32 -13.00
C LEU A 63 8.36 0.55 -14.08
N GLU A 64 9.28 1.44 -13.70
CA GLU A 64 10.11 2.20 -14.64
C GLU A 64 10.99 1.26 -15.47
N GLU A 65 11.74 0.35 -14.84
CA GLU A 65 12.62 -0.61 -15.53
C GLU A 65 11.83 -1.53 -16.47
N ILE A 66 10.67 -2.04 -16.05
CA ILE A 66 9.82 -2.86 -16.92
C ILE A 66 9.28 -2.05 -18.10
N SER A 67 8.98 -0.76 -17.91
CA SER A 67 8.48 0.10 -18.99
C SER A 67 9.53 0.34 -20.08
N GLU A 68 10.81 0.27 -19.73
CA GLU A 68 11.94 0.44 -20.66
C GLU A 68 12.37 -0.87 -21.32
N THR A 69 12.25 -2.01 -20.62
CA THR A 69 12.85 -3.30 -21.04
C THR A 69 11.89 -4.30 -21.67
N ASP A 70 10.59 -4.25 -21.37
CA ASP A 70 9.63 -5.26 -21.82
C ASP A 70 8.77 -4.77 -23.00
N ILE A 71 9.23 -5.06 -24.23
CA ILE A 71 8.52 -4.76 -25.49
C ILE A 71 7.24 -5.61 -25.65
N SER A 72 7.12 -6.72 -24.91
CA SER A 72 6.06 -7.73 -25.10
C SER A 72 4.78 -7.45 -24.32
N CYS A 73 4.88 -6.74 -23.19
CA CYS A 73 3.73 -6.14 -22.55
C CYS A 73 3.55 -4.77 -23.15
N GLY A 74 2.40 -4.52 -23.77
CA GLY A 74 2.12 -3.23 -24.41
C GLY A 74 2.58 -2.09 -23.50
N PRO A 75 3.52 -1.23 -23.94
CA PRO A 75 4.09 -0.13 -23.15
C PRO A 75 3.02 0.66 -22.38
N GLU A 76 1.83 0.72 -22.97
CA GLU A 76 0.61 1.33 -22.46
C GLU A 76 0.12 0.79 -21.10
N ALA A 77 0.21 -0.52 -20.84
CA ALA A 77 -0.26 -1.13 -19.59
C ALA A 77 0.69 -0.83 -18.41
N THR A 78 2.01 -0.93 -18.63
CA THR A 78 3.01 -0.57 -17.62
C THR A 78 3.02 0.94 -17.37
N TYR A 79 2.94 1.73 -18.44
CA TYR A 79 2.90 3.19 -18.36
C TYR A 79 1.65 3.69 -17.63
N SER A 80 0.47 3.12 -17.91
CA SER A 80 -0.76 3.49 -17.19
C SER A 80 -0.70 3.13 -15.70
N LEU A 81 -0.06 2.00 -15.34
CA LEU A 81 0.13 1.62 -13.95
C LEU A 81 1.11 2.55 -13.22
N LEU A 82 2.23 2.87 -13.86
CA LEU A 82 3.22 3.82 -13.33
C LEU A 82 2.59 5.20 -13.15
N LYS A 83 1.85 5.69 -14.14
CA LYS A 83 1.10 6.95 -14.06
C LYS A 83 0.14 6.98 -12.87
N ASN A 84 -0.55 5.88 -12.60
CA ASN A 84 -1.48 5.79 -11.46
C ASN A 84 -0.75 5.77 -10.11
N ILE A 85 0.35 5.02 -9.99
CA ILE A 85 1.14 4.97 -8.73
C ILE A 85 1.87 6.30 -8.49
N CYS A 86 2.27 7.01 -9.54
CA CYS A 86 2.85 8.34 -9.43
C CYS A 86 1.81 9.47 -9.41
N ASP A 87 0.53 9.17 -9.23
CA ASP A 87 -0.52 10.18 -9.02
C ASP A 87 -0.68 10.49 -7.54
N PHE A 88 -0.65 11.76 -7.17
CA PHE A 88 -0.77 12.18 -5.77
C PHE A 88 -2.08 11.70 -5.14
N LYS A 89 -3.19 11.70 -5.88
CA LYS A 89 -4.49 11.23 -5.35
C LYS A 89 -4.42 9.74 -5.03
N PHE A 90 -3.66 8.95 -5.78
CA PHE A 90 -3.44 7.56 -5.47
C PHE A 90 -2.66 7.39 -4.18
N VAL A 91 -1.55 8.12 -3.99
CA VAL A 91 -0.76 8.10 -2.75
C VAL A 91 -1.63 8.47 -1.55
N PHE A 92 -2.41 9.55 -1.67
CA PHE A 92 -3.35 9.98 -0.64
C PHE A 92 -4.34 8.88 -0.29
N CYS A 93 -5.01 8.30 -1.30
CA CYS A 93 -5.96 7.21 -1.10
C CYS A 93 -5.32 5.99 -0.46
N LEU A 94 -4.07 5.67 -0.84
CA LEU A 94 -3.31 4.54 -0.33
C LEU A 94 -2.99 4.68 1.17
N VAL A 95 -2.51 5.86 1.58
CA VAL A 95 -2.25 6.16 3.00
C VAL A 95 -3.56 6.14 3.81
N PHE A 96 -4.60 6.81 3.30
CA PHE A 96 -5.90 6.86 3.94
C PHE A 96 -6.50 5.45 4.16
N ILE A 97 -6.56 4.64 3.10
CA ILE A 97 -7.17 3.31 3.20
C ILE A 97 -6.32 2.40 4.08
N LYS A 98 -4.99 2.54 4.09
CA LYS A 98 -4.11 1.79 4.99
C LYS A 98 -4.43 2.07 6.45
N ASP A 99 -4.66 3.33 6.83
CA ASP A 99 -4.97 3.68 8.22
C ASP A 99 -6.35 3.14 8.64
N VAL A 100 -7.38 3.33 7.81
CA VAL A 100 -8.73 2.78 8.05
C VAL A 100 -8.69 1.25 8.18
N MET A 101 -8.00 0.58 7.27
CA MET A 101 -7.89 -0.88 7.27
C MET A 101 -7.11 -1.39 8.48
N THR A 102 -6.07 -0.68 8.94
CA THR A 102 -5.30 -1.06 10.12
C THR A 102 -6.17 -1.07 11.37
N HIS A 103 -6.93 0.00 11.62
CA HIS A 103 -7.82 0.08 12.78
C HIS A 103 -8.95 -0.96 12.70
N THR A 104 -9.57 -1.12 11.53
CA THR A 104 -10.64 -2.11 11.32
C THR A 104 -10.14 -3.53 11.52
N ASN A 105 -8.92 -3.84 11.06
CA ASN A 105 -8.32 -5.17 11.17
C ASN A 105 -8.01 -5.54 12.63
N ILE A 106 -7.58 -4.60 13.47
CA ILE A 106 -7.34 -4.84 14.90
C ILE A 106 -8.64 -5.29 15.59
N LEU A 107 -9.72 -4.53 15.41
CA LEU A 107 -11.02 -4.88 15.99
C LEU A 107 -11.54 -6.21 15.42
N SER A 108 -11.44 -6.40 14.10
CA SER A 108 -11.86 -7.63 13.43
C SER A 108 -11.13 -8.87 13.94
N LYS A 109 -9.81 -8.79 14.16
CA LYS A 109 -9.01 -9.88 14.74
C LYS A 109 -9.42 -10.18 16.19
N TYR A 110 -9.70 -9.14 16.98
CA TYR A 110 -10.13 -9.34 18.37
C TYR A 110 -11.50 -10.00 18.47
N LEU A 111 -12.46 -9.58 17.64
CA LEU A 111 -13.79 -10.17 17.56
C LEU A 111 -13.78 -11.65 17.15
N GLN A 112 -12.77 -12.08 16.39
CA GLN A 112 -12.61 -13.48 15.95
C GLN A 112 -11.76 -14.31 16.91
N SER A 113 -11.25 -13.72 18.00
CA SER A 113 -10.43 -14.42 18.98
C SER A 113 -11.26 -15.35 19.85
N ILE A 114 -10.77 -16.56 20.10
CA ILE A 114 -11.38 -17.51 21.06
C ILE A 114 -11.39 -16.95 22.50
N ASN A 115 -10.52 -15.99 22.79
CA ASN A 115 -10.38 -15.35 24.11
C ASN A 115 -11.04 -13.96 24.15
N MET A 116 -12.04 -13.72 23.31
CA MET A 116 -12.75 -12.44 23.24
C MET A 116 -13.53 -12.16 24.54
N ASN A 117 -13.39 -10.96 25.07
CA ASN A 117 -14.16 -10.48 26.22
C ASN A 117 -15.19 -9.42 25.76
N TYR A 118 -16.46 -9.63 26.08
CA TYR A 118 -17.55 -8.70 25.70
C TYR A 118 -17.34 -7.25 26.15
N ALA A 119 -16.87 -7.04 27.38
CA ALA A 119 -16.60 -5.69 27.88
C ALA A 119 -15.48 -5.01 27.09
N ALA A 120 -14.43 -5.77 26.74
CA ALA A 120 -13.35 -5.29 25.89
C ALA A 120 -13.84 -5.02 24.46
N VAL A 121 -14.73 -5.84 23.90
CA VAL A 121 -15.33 -5.61 22.58
C VAL A 121 -16.09 -4.28 22.52
N ILE A 122 -16.93 -4.01 23.52
CA ILE A 122 -17.69 -2.74 23.59
C ILE A 122 -16.72 -1.56 23.65
N SER A 123 -15.70 -1.66 24.50
CA SER A 123 -14.66 -0.64 24.62
C SER A 123 -13.90 -0.42 23.30
N MET A 124 -13.41 -1.50 22.68
CA MET A 124 -12.67 -1.43 21.41
C MET A 124 -13.52 -0.91 20.27
N SER A 125 -14.80 -1.28 20.19
CA SER A 125 -15.72 -0.77 19.18
C SER A 125 -15.95 0.72 19.34
N THR A 126 -16.14 1.18 20.58
CA THR A 126 -16.29 2.61 20.90
C THR A 126 -15.01 3.38 20.55
N GLN A 127 -13.85 2.82 20.89
CA GLN A 127 -12.55 3.39 20.53
C GLN A 127 -12.37 3.49 19.01
N SER A 128 -12.71 2.44 18.24
CA SER A 128 -12.65 2.49 16.77
C SER A 128 -13.56 3.57 16.19
N ILE A 129 -14.77 3.75 16.73
CA ILE A 129 -15.68 4.83 16.31
C ILE A 129 -15.06 6.20 16.60
N ASN A 130 -14.48 6.38 17.79
CA ASN A 130 -13.84 7.64 18.18
C ASN A 130 -12.62 7.95 17.30
N ILE A 131 -11.78 6.96 17.01
CA ILE A 131 -10.66 7.10 16.07
C ILE A 131 -11.16 7.57 14.70
N PHE A 132 -12.22 6.96 14.15
CA PHE A 132 -12.77 7.39 12.87
C PHE A 132 -13.45 8.76 12.91
N LYS A 133 -13.93 9.21 14.07
CA LYS A 133 -14.38 10.60 14.25
C LYS A 133 -13.19 11.56 14.27
N GLU A 134 -12.15 11.23 15.01
CA GLU A 134 -10.92 12.03 15.09
C GLU A 134 -10.23 12.12 13.72
N MET A 135 -10.19 11.04 12.94
CA MET A 135 -9.65 11.04 11.57
C MET A 135 -10.35 12.03 10.63
N ARG A 136 -11.57 12.48 10.96
CA ARG A 136 -12.31 13.50 10.20
C ARG A 136 -12.03 14.93 10.68
N SER A 137 -11.25 15.10 11.74
CA SER A 137 -10.84 16.43 12.21
C SER A 137 -9.77 17.03 11.31
N ASP A 138 -9.77 18.36 11.18
CA ASP A 138 -8.78 19.09 10.39
C ASP A 138 -7.35 18.75 10.81
N LYS A 139 -7.10 18.68 12.13
CA LYS A 139 -5.79 18.27 12.66
C LYS A 139 -5.32 16.91 12.13
N LYS A 140 -6.18 15.88 12.13
CA LYS A 140 -5.81 14.55 11.63
C LYS A 140 -5.71 14.51 10.12
N PHE A 141 -6.49 15.33 9.43
CA PHE A 141 -6.33 15.54 8.01
C PHE A 141 -4.96 16.14 7.69
N ASP A 142 -4.54 17.19 8.40
CA ASP A 142 -3.24 17.84 8.22
C ASP A 142 -2.08 16.87 8.50
N GLU A 143 -2.13 16.12 9.61
CA GLU A 143 -1.14 15.07 9.92
C GLU A 143 -1.04 14.00 8.83
N MET A 144 -2.16 13.65 8.19
CA MET A 144 -2.17 12.70 7.08
C MET A 144 -1.65 13.35 5.79
N TRP A 145 -2.02 14.59 5.53
CA TRP A 145 -1.59 15.36 4.39
C TRP A 145 -0.07 15.53 4.37
N ASP A 146 0.53 15.89 5.50
CA ASP A 146 1.98 16.02 5.65
C ASP A 146 2.71 14.71 5.33
N LYS A 147 2.20 13.57 5.81
CA LYS A 147 2.76 12.24 5.48
C LYS A 147 2.67 11.92 3.99
N VAL A 148 1.57 12.27 3.35
CA VAL A 148 1.39 12.05 1.91
C VAL A 148 2.36 12.93 1.12
N ILE A 149 2.58 14.17 1.56
CA ILE A 149 3.56 15.08 0.96
C ILE A 149 4.98 14.54 1.13
N GLU A 150 5.35 14.04 2.31
CA GLU A 150 6.64 13.41 2.56
C GLU A 150 6.89 12.24 1.60
N ILE A 151 5.95 11.29 1.52
CA ILE A 151 6.04 10.15 0.58
C ILE A 151 6.10 10.64 -0.87
N ALA A 152 5.34 11.66 -1.24
CA ALA A 152 5.36 12.20 -2.59
C ALA A 152 6.74 12.81 -2.94
N ILE A 153 7.33 13.59 -2.03
CA ILE A 153 8.65 14.21 -2.22
C ILE A 153 9.73 13.13 -2.33
N GLU A 154 9.75 12.15 -1.42
CA GLU A 154 10.72 11.04 -1.44
C GLU A 154 10.69 10.25 -2.75
N ASN A 155 9.53 10.16 -3.39
CA ASN A 155 9.31 9.38 -4.61
C ASN A 155 9.21 10.26 -5.87
N ASN A 156 9.60 11.54 -5.81
CA ASN A 156 9.56 12.49 -6.93
C ASN A 156 8.16 12.66 -7.58
N ILE A 157 7.11 12.46 -6.80
CA ILE A 157 5.71 12.65 -7.23
C ILE A 157 5.35 14.13 -7.07
N LYS A 158 4.76 14.72 -8.12
CA LYS A 158 4.36 16.13 -8.08
C LYS A 158 3.25 16.33 -7.04
N PRO A 159 3.41 17.27 -6.09
CA PRO A 159 2.34 17.61 -5.15
C PRO A 159 1.14 18.17 -5.90
N PRO A 160 -0.07 18.08 -5.33
CA PRO A 160 -1.26 18.60 -5.97
C PRO A 160 -1.11 20.11 -6.12
N GLN A 161 -1.47 20.64 -7.29
CA GLN A 161 -1.61 22.08 -7.43
C GLN A 161 -2.82 22.50 -6.62
N VAL A 162 -2.57 23.19 -5.50
CA VAL A 162 -3.60 23.85 -4.72
C VAL A 162 -4.15 24.98 -5.59
N PRO A 163 -5.48 25.08 -5.80
CA PRO A 163 -6.08 26.12 -6.63
C PRO A 163 -5.81 27.53 -6.11
#